data_AF-A0A4U9QZZ0-F1
#
_entry.id   AF-A0A4U9QZZ0-F1
#
_cell.length_a   1.000
_cell.length_b   1.000
_cell.length_c   1.000
_cell.angle_alpha   90.00
_cell.angle_beta   90.00
_cell.angle_gamma   90.00
#
_symmetry.space_group_name_H-M   'P 1'
#
loop_
_entity.id
_entity.type
_entity.pdbx_description
1 polymer ?
#
loop_
_entity_poly.entity_id
_entity_poly.type
_entity_poly.pdbx_seq_one_letter_code
_entity_poly.pdbx_strand_id
1 'polypeptide(L)'
;MLVAVTVAIHSNKLLNKDREKLSKSKRNKGVTQTPELTRTQSKYIERMNNVINDHLKESDFSGALRDLEGNPVLRPDGSAFNHKKEVEDAYVGLKKITKGLGNSLKNPNLSGATRKIIQENVDKGNYYLNRIEELFKVYGGINIE
;
A
#
# COMPACT_ATOMS: atom_id res chain seq x y z
N MET A 1 29.23 -42.76 -56.67
CA MET A 1 28.39 -42.44 -55.50
C MET A 1 28.99 -41.27 -54.77
N LEU A 2 28.58 -40.05 -55.12
CA LEU A 2 28.86 -38.84 -54.35
C LEU A 2 27.90 -37.79 -54.93
N VAL A 3 26.97 -37.28 -54.12
CA VAL A 3 26.41 -35.91 -54.07
C VAL A 3 25.11 -35.99 -53.25
N ALA A 4 25.20 -35.98 -51.92
CA ALA A 4 24.05 -35.70 -51.04
C ALA A 4 24.46 -35.40 -49.59
N VAL A 5 25.50 -34.60 -49.33
CA VAL A 5 25.85 -34.19 -47.94
C VAL A 5 26.16 -32.70 -47.82
N THR A 6 25.56 -31.85 -48.66
CA THR A 6 25.82 -30.39 -48.58
C THR A 6 24.57 -29.54 -48.32
N VAL A 7 23.36 -30.12 -48.38
CA VAL A 7 22.10 -29.35 -48.19
C VAL A 7 21.65 -29.30 -46.72
N ALA A 8 22.15 -30.17 -45.83
CA ALA A 8 21.65 -30.25 -44.45
C ALA A 8 22.19 -29.14 -43.51
N ILE A 9 23.31 -28.50 -43.82
CA ILE A 9 23.94 -27.50 -42.91
C ILE A 9 23.36 -26.09 -43.12
N HIS A 10 22.92 -25.75 -44.34
CA HIS A 10 22.38 -24.42 -44.63
C HIS A 10 20.94 -24.21 -44.10
N SER A 11 20.12 -25.26 -44.01
CA SER A 11 18.73 -25.16 -43.53
C SER A 11 18.63 -24.91 -42.02
N ASN A 12 19.57 -25.42 -41.22
CA ASN A 12 19.60 -25.18 -39.78
C ASN A 12 20.01 -23.76 -39.39
N LYS A 13 20.73 -23.04 -40.26
CA LYS A 13 21.18 -21.67 -39.99
C LYS A 13 20.05 -20.64 -40.16
N LEU A 14 19.08 -20.91 -41.05
CA LEU A 14 17.92 -20.05 -41.30
C LEU A 14 16.84 -20.22 -40.21
N LEU A 15 16.56 -21.46 -39.79
CA LEU A 15 15.63 -21.76 -38.68
C LEU A 15 16.03 -21.12 -37.34
N ASN A 16 17.34 -21.01 -37.07
CA ASN A 16 17.83 -20.38 -35.84
C ASN A 16 17.79 -18.85 -35.87
N LYS A 17 17.94 -18.23 -37.05
CA LYS A 17 17.91 -16.76 -37.19
C LYS A 17 16.49 -16.21 -37.01
N ASP A 18 15.48 -16.96 -37.46
CA ASP A 18 14.08 -16.62 -37.28
C ASP A 18 13.60 -16.85 -35.84
N ARG A 19 14.11 -17.89 -35.15
CA ARG A 19 13.89 -18.07 -33.70
C ARG A 19 14.53 -16.98 -32.86
N GLU A 20 15.69 -16.46 -33.26
CA GLU A 20 16.32 -15.32 -32.59
C GLU A 20 15.57 -14.01 -32.82
N LYS A 21 14.98 -13.80 -34.01
CA LYS A 21 14.09 -12.65 -34.27
C LYS A 21 12.75 -12.77 -33.54
N LEU A 22 12.19 -13.97 -33.43
CA LEU A 22 10.95 -14.21 -32.68
C LEU A 22 11.14 -14.10 -31.15
N SER A 23 12.34 -14.41 -30.63
CA SER A 23 12.67 -14.21 -29.21
C SER A 23 12.97 -12.73 -28.88
N LYS A 24 13.57 -11.98 -29.82
CA LYS A 24 13.81 -10.53 -29.67
C LYS A 24 12.52 -9.71 -29.81
N SER A 25 11.56 -10.14 -30.63
CA SER A 25 10.26 -9.46 -30.78
C SER A 25 9.30 -9.66 -29.59
N LYS A 26 9.47 -10.71 -28.77
CA LYS A 26 8.64 -10.95 -27.57
C LYS A 26 9.10 -10.21 -26.31
N ARG A 27 10.16 -9.39 -26.40
CA ARG A 27 10.64 -8.50 -25.31
C ARG A 27 10.08 -7.07 -25.35
N ASN A 28 9.05 -6.82 -26.14
CA ASN A 28 8.24 -5.60 -26.06
C ASN A 28 6.84 -5.90 -25.49
N LYS A 29 6.76 -6.73 -24.44
CA LYS A 29 5.66 -6.57 -23.48
C LYS A 29 6.07 -5.40 -22.61
N GLY A 30 5.32 -4.30 -22.68
CA GLY A 30 5.54 -3.10 -21.89
C GLY A 30 5.99 -3.46 -20.49
N VAL A 31 7.16 -2.97 -20.11
CA VAL A 31 7.70 -3.18 -18.78
C VAL A 31 6.76 -2.45 -17.83
N THR A 32 5.71 -3.13 -17.38
CA THR A 32 5.11 -2.84 -16.08
C THR A 32 6.19 -3.16 -15.07
N GLN A 33 7.11 -2.21 -14.88
CA GLN A 33 8.02 -2.24 -13.75
C GLN A 33 7.11 -2.31 -12.53
N THR A 34 7.19 -3.43 -11.80
CA THR A 34 6.66 -3.45 -10.44
C THR A 34 7.27 -2.24 -9.74
N PRO A 35 6.45 -1.29 -9.24
CA PRO A 35 6.95 -0.07 -8.66
C PRO A 35 7.95 -0.41 -7.55
N GLU A 36 9.19 0.09 -7.70
CA GLU A 36 10.27 -0.19 -6.77
C GLU A 36 10.06 0.69 -5.53
N LEU A 37 9.28 0.19 -4.59
CA LEU A 37 9.18 0.77 -3.26
C LEU A 37 10.45 0.43 -2.48
N THR A 38 11.02 1.42 -1.81
CA THR A 38 12.08 1.15 -0.83
C THR A 38 11.52 0.29 0.30
N ARG A 39 12.39 -0.47 0.97
CA ARG A 39 12.01 -1.27 2.16
C ARG A 39 11.24 -0.45 3.20
N THR A 40 11.60 0.81 3.39
CA THR A 40 10.92 1.71 4.33
C THR A 40 9.53 2.09 3.86
N GLN A 41 9.36 2.41 2.57
CA GLN A 41 8.04 2.71 1.99
C GLN A 41 7.10 1.50 2.07
N SER A 42 7.59 0.31 1.75
CA SER A 42 6.81 -0.94 1.87
C SER A 42 6.37 -1.19 3.31
N LYS A 43 7.27 -1.04 4.28
CA LYS A 43 6.95 -1.18 5.71
C LYS A 43 5.93 -0.15 6.19
N TYR A 44 5.98 1.07 5.68
CA TYR A 44 4.99 2.10 5.99
C TYR A 44 3.61 1.74 5.45
N ILE A 45 3.52 1.30 4.20
CA ILE A 45 2.26 0.87 3.58
C ILE A 45 1.67 -0.34 4.30
N GLU A 46 2.50 -1.33 4.63
CA GLU A 46 2.08 -2.51 5.41
C GLU A 46 1.52 -2.10 6.77
N ARG A 47 2.25 -1.29 7.53
CA ARG A 47 1.79 -0.81 8.84
C ARG A 47 0.51 0.03 8.75
N MET A 48 0.37 0.85 7.70
CA MET A 48 -0.86 1.61 7.46
C MET A 48 -2.05 0.66 7.28
N ASN A 49 -1.88 -0.39 6.47
CA ASN A 49 -2.95 -1.37 6.26
C ASN A 49 -3.29 -2.12 7.55
N ASN A 50 -2.30 -2.47 8.37
CA ASN A 50 -2.56 -3.12 9.66
C ASN A 50 -3.34 -2.18 10.60
N VAL A 51 -2.88 -0.93 10.78
CA VAL A 51 -3.59 0.05 11.62
C VAL A 51 -5.04 0.23 11.15
N ILE A 52 -5.26 0.34 9.84
CA ILE A 52 -6.60 0.51 9.28
C ILE A 52 -7.47 -0.73 9.49
N ASN A 53 -6.90 -1.91 9.24
CA ASN A 53 -7.62 -3.17 9.33
C ASN A 53 -7.85 -3.64 10.77
N ASP A 54 -7.09 -3.15 11.73
CA ASP A 54 -7.18 -3.59 13.13
C ASP A 54 -7.96 -2.60 14.01
N HIS A 55 -7.92 -1.29 13.69
CA HIS A 55 -8.43 -0.24 14.58
C HIS A 55 -9.29 0.83 13.92
N LEU A 56 -9.55 0.76 12.60
CA LEU A 56 -10.30 1.79 11.87
C LEU A 56 -11.43 1.19 11.00
N LYS A 57 -12.09 0.14 11.50
CA LYS A 57 -13.35 -0.36 10.94
C LYS A 57 -14.51 0.49 11.43
N GLU A 58 -15.65 0.38 10.77
CA GLU A 58 -16.90 1.03 11.20
C GLU A 58 -17.28 0.70 12.65
N SER A 59 -17.04 -0.55 13.08
CA SER A 59 -17.27 -0.97 14.47
C SER A 59 -16.41 -0.19 15.45
N ASP A 60 -15.15 0.07 15.11
CA ASP A 60 -14.19 0.76 15.98
C ASP A 60 -14.57 2.24 16.12
N PHE A 61 -14.98 2.88 15.01
CA PHE A 61 -15.54 4.24 15.04
C PHE A 61 -16.81 4.33 15.88
N SER A 62 -17.74 3.38 15.71
CA SER A 62 -18.98 3.36 16.50
C SER A 62 -18.71 3.09 17.99
N GLY A 63 -17.74 2.23 18.30
CA GLY A 63 -17.30 1.98 19.67
C GLY A 63 -16.64 3.21 20.30
N ALA A 64 -15.77 3.89 19.55
CA ALA A 64 -15.13 5.11 20.02
C ALA A 64 -16.14 6.24 20.26
N LEU A 65 -17.16 6.40 19.40
CA LEU A 65 -18.26 7.33 19.64
C LEU A 65 -18.99 7.02 20.95
N ARG A 66 -19.33 5.75 21.18
CA ARG A 66 -19.97 5.31 22.42
C ARG A 66 -19.13 5.58 23.67
N ASP A 67 -17.82 5.37 23.58
CA ASP A 67 -16.89 5.68 24.67
C ASP A 67 -16.85 7.20 24.93
N LEU A 68 -16.85 8.03 23.87
CA LEU A 68 -16.89 9.50 23.96
C LEU A 68 -18.22 10.02 24.57
N GLU A 69 -19.33 9.32 24.32
CA GLU A 69 -20.65 9.63 24.89
C GLU A 69 -20.83 9.12 26.34
N GLY A 70 -19.83 8.42 26.90
CA GLY A 70 -19.91 7.86 28.25
C GLY A 70 -20.77 6.59 28.37
N ASN A 71 -21.02 5.91 27.25
CA ASN A 71 -21.79 4.65 27.20
C ASN A 71 -20.98 3.53 26.52
N PRO A 72 -19.85 3.08 27.13
CA PRO A 72 -18.94 2.14 26.48
C PRO A 72 -19.58 0.78 26.23
N VAL A 73 -19.08 0.06 25.23
CA VAL A 73 -19.43 -1.34 25.02
C VAL A 73 -18.86 -2.17 26.17
N LEU A 74 -19.66 -3.02 26.80
CA LEU A 74 -19.19 -3.93 27.85
C LEU A 74 -18.81 -5.30 27.28
N ARG A 75 -17.76 -5.88 27.85
CA ARG A 75 -17.34 -7.27 27.67
C ARG A 75 -18.26 -8.20 28.48
N PRO A 76 -18.24 -9.53 28.21
CA PRO A 76 -19.01 -10.50 28.98
C PRO A 76 -18.69 -10.52 30.49
N ASP A 77 -17.48 -10.12 30.86
CA ASP A 77 -17.03 -10.00 32.26
C ASP A 77 -17.45 -8.68 32.94
N GLY A 78 -18.17 -7.81 32.23
CA GLY A 78 -18.64 -6.52 32.71
C GLY A 78 -17.62 -5.38 32.57
N SER A 79 -16.39 -5.64 32.14
CA SER A 79 -15.40 -4.59 31.89
C SER A 79 -15.67 -3.86 30.56
N ALA A 80 -15.30 -2.58 30.46
CA ALA A 80 -15.51 -1.80 29.25
C ALA A 80 -14.44 -2.10 28.18
N PHE A 81 -14.83 -2.11 26.91
CA PHE A 81 -13.88 -1.90 25.81
C PHE A 81 -13.38 -0.44 25.84
N ASN A 82 -12.21 -0.19 25.25
CA ASN A 82 -11.60 1.14 25.17
C ASN A 82 -11.26 1.49 23.72
N HIS A 83 -12.30 1.53 22.90
CA HIS A 83 -12.20 1.85 21.47
C HIS A 83 -11.72 3.28 21.26
N LYS A 84 -12.09 4.22 22.15
CA LYS A 84 -11.57 5.60 22.10
C LYS A 84 -10.04 5.58 22.07
N LYS A 85 -9.40 4.87 23.01
CA LYS A 85 -7.95 4.79 23.09
C LYS A 85 -7.33 4.10 21.87
N GLU A 86 -7.96 3.02 21.39
CA GLU A 86 -7.51 2.31 20.19
C GLU A 86 -7.51 3.22 18.96
N VAL A 87 -8.56 4.03 18.78
CA VAL A 87 -8.66 5.01 17.68
C VAL A 87 -7.67 6.17 17.84
N GLU A 88 -7.43 6.66 19.06
CA GLU A 88 -6.40 7.68 19.35
C GLU A 88 -4.98 7.16 19.01
N ASP A 89 -4.67 5.92 19.41
CA ASP A 89 -3.38 5.29 19.11
C ASP A 89 -3.20 5.05 17.61
N ALA A 90 -4.28 4.64 16.93
CA ALA A 90 -4.33 4.53 15.48
C ALA A 90 -4.04 5.88 14.80
N TYR A 91 -4.62 6.98 15.28
CA TYR A 91 -4.35 8.33 14.76
C TYR A 91 -2.86 8.68 14.85
N VAL A 92 -2.23 8.46 16.00
CA VAL A 92 -0.80 8.75 16.19
C VAL A 92 0.07 7.94 15.23
N GLY A 93 -0.21 6.64 15.11
CA GLY A 93 0.51 5.75 14.19
C GLY A 93 0.33 6.19 12.73
N LEU A 94 -0.91 6.40 12.32
CA LEU A 94 -1.27 6.76 10.95
C LEU A 94 -0.69 8.12 10.55
N LYS A 95 -0.68 9.11 11.45
CA LYS A 95 -0.10 10.43 11.21
C LYS A 95 1.40 10.36 10.93
N LYS A 96 2.14 9.55 11.70
CA LYS A 96 3.58 9.32 11.49
C LYS A 96 3.84 8.65 10.14
N ILE A 97 3.07 7.62 9.81
CA ILE A 97 3.22 6.86 8.55
C ILE A 97 2.90 7.74 7.34
N THR A 98 1.76 8.44 7.37
CA THR A 98 1.31 9.32 6.29
C THR A 98 2.32 10.44 6.04
N LYS A 99 2.86 11.05 7.10
CA LYS A 99 3.95 12.04 6.99
C LYS A 99 5.21 11.44 6.36
N GLY A 100 5.59 10.22 6.73
CA GLY A 100 6.76 9.52 6.17
C GLY A 100 6.62 9.24 4.66
N LEU A 101 5.44 8.77 4.24
CA LEU A 101 5.11 8.58 2.83
C LEU A 101 5.06 9.92 2.07
N GLY A 102 4.44 10.95 2.66
CA GLY A 102 4.40 12.30 2.09
C GLY A 102 5.79 12.91 1.89
N ASN A 103 6.72 12.66 2.81
CA ASN A 103 8.11 13.07 2.64
C ASN A 103 8.81 12.32 1.49
N SER A 104 8.45 11.06 1.22
CA SER A 104 9.00 10.33 0.07
C SER A 104 8.63 11.00 -1.26
N LEU A 105 7.43 11.57 -1.38
CA LEU A 105 6.97 12.26 -2.59
C LEU A 105 7.80 13.49 -2.96
N LYS A 106 8.56 14.05 -2.00
CA LYS A 106 9.48 15.18 -2.24
C LYS A 106 10.71 14.77 -3.05
N ASN A 107 11.00 13.47 -3.18
CA ASN A 107 12.08 13.00 -4.03
C ASN A 107 11.71 13.19 -5.52
N PRO A 108 12.44 14.03 -6.29
CA PRO A 108 12.15 14.26 -7.70
C PRO A 108 12.41 13.02 -8.57
N ASN A 109 13.26 12.10 -8.11
CA ASN A 109 13.71 10.93 -8.89
C ASN A 109 12.80 9.70 -8.74
N LEU A 110 11.64 9.83 -8.09
CA LEU A 110 10.68 8.72 -8.03
C LEU A 110 10.09 8.44 -9.42
N SER A 111 10.02 7.15 -9.77
CA SER A 111 9.27 6.71 -10.94
C SER A 111 7.79 7.15 -10.82
N GLY A 112 7.13 7.38 -11.95
CA GLY A 112 5.71 7.73 -11.96
C GLY A 112 4.83 6.68 -11.28
N ALA A 113 5.14 5.39 -11.48
CA ALA A 113 4.42 4.28 -10.85
C ALA A 113 4.59 4.27 -9.33
N THR A 114 5.82 4.40 -8.82
CA THR A 114 6.09 4.45 -7.38
C THR A 114 5.45 5.69 -6.75
N ARG A 115 5.53 6.85 -7.42
CA ARG A 115 4.89 8.09 -6.98
C ARG A 115 3.37 7.91 -6.83
N LYS A 116 2.72 7.27 -7.81
CA LYS A 116 1.28 7.02 -7.79
C LYS A 116 0.87 6.18 -6.57
N ILE A 117 1.56 5.06 -6.32
CA ILE A 117 1.26 4.21 -5.16
C ILE A 117 1.45 4.96 -3.84
N ILE A 118 2.54 5.71 -3.70
CA ILE A 118 2.78 6.48 -2.48
C ILE A 118 1.69 7.54 -2.29
N GLN A 119 1.28 8.22 -3.37
CA GLN A 119 0.20 9.21 -3.32
C GLN A 119 -1.12 8.58 -2.89
N GLU A 120 -1.52 7.46 -3.50
CA GLU A 120 -2.76 6.74 -3.13
C GLU A 120 -2.78 6.36 -1.64
N ASN A 121 -1.63 5.96 -1.08
CA ASN A 121 -1.53 5.66 0.36
C ASN A 121 -1.50 6.91 1.24
N VAL A 122 -0.91 8.02 0.78
CA VAL A 122 -1.00 9.30 1.49
C VAL A 122 -2.45 9.78 1.54
N ASP A 123 -3.18 9.68 0.43
CA ASP A 123 -4.59 10.07 0.34
C ASP A 123 -5.46 9.19 1.23
N LYS A 124 -5.23 7.87 1.22
CA LYS A 124 -5.88 6.92 2.13
C LYS A 124 -5.60 7.27 3.60
N GLY A 125 -4.35 7.57 3.94
CA GLY A 125 -3.98 7.99 5.30
C GLY A 125 -4.70 9.27 5.73
N ASN A 126 -4.69 10.30 4.88
CA ASN A 126 -5.38 11.57 5.14
C ASN A 126 -6.89 11.39 5.30
N TYR A 127 -7.53 10.53 4.51
CA TYR A 127 -8.95 10.22 4.64
C TYR A 127 -9.29 9.73 6.06
N TYR A 128 -8.56 8.74 6.57
CA TYR A 128 -8.81 8.22 7.91
C TYR A 128 -8.40 9.21 9.01
N LEU A 129 -7.32 9.98 8.84
CA LEU A 129 -6.95 11.03 9.79
C LEU A 129 -8.07 12.06 9.93
N ASN A 130 -8.62 12.56 8.82
CA ASN A 130 -9.73 13.50 8.82
C ASN A 130 -10.96 12.90 9.49
N ARG A 131 -11.27 11.64 9.20
CA ARG A 131 -12.42 10.95 9.80
C ARG A 131 -12.31 10.82 11.32
N ILE A 132 -11.10 10.54 11.83
CA ILE A 132 -10.84 10.52 13.27
C ILE A 132 -10.95 11.93 13.85
N GLU A 133 -10.36 12.94 13.18
CA GLU A 133 -10.46 14.33 13.62
C GLU A 133 -11.91 14.81 13.71
N GLU A 134 -12.75 14.47 12.74
CA GLU A 134 -14.18 14.79 12.73
C GLU A 134 -14.93 14.13 13.89
N LEU A 135 -14.67 12.85 14.17
CA LEU A 135 -15.27 12.13 15.30
C LEU A 135 -14.97 12.83 16.63
N PHE A 136 -13.72 13.23 16.85
CA PHE A 136 -13.30 13.82 18.12
C PHE A 136 -13.58 15.33 18.21
N LYS A 137 -13.84 16.01 17.08
CA LYS A 137 -13.99 17.48 17.01
C LYS A 137 -15.02 18.03 17.98
N VAL A 138 -16.19 17.38 18.08
CA VAL A 138 -17.28 17.85 18.96
C VAL A 138 -17.03 17.54 20.44
N TYR A 139 -16.02 16.72 20.74
CA TYR A 139 -15.62 16.32 22.09
C TYR A 139 -14.31 17.00 22.55
N GLY A 140 -13.96 18.14 21.94
CA GLY A 140 -12.74 18.90 22.28
C GLY A 140 -11.51 18.55 21.45
N GLY A 141 -11.64 17.69 20.45
CA GLY A 141 -10.54 17.26 19.59
C GLY A 141 -9.78 16.05 20.13
N ILE A 142 -8.70 15.69 19.43
CA ILE A 142 -7.87 14.54 19.79
C ILE A 142 -6.86 14.99 20.85
N ASN A 143 -7.05 14.53 22.09
CA ASN A 143 -6.12 14.78 23.19
C ASN A 143 -5.06 13.67 23.20
N ILE A 144 -3.89 14.00 22.68
CA ILE A 144 -2.72 13.13 22.72
C ILE A 144 -1.87 13.58 23.91
N GLU A 145 -2.09 12.97 25.07
CA GLU A 145 -1.23 13.14 26.25
C GLU A 145 0.16 12.48 26.06
#